data_AF-A0A6J2D4M5-F1
#
_entry.id   AF-A0A6J2D4M5-F1
#
_cell.length_a   1.000
_cell.length_b   1.000
_cell.length_c   1.000
_cell.angle_alpha   90.00
_cell.angle_beta   90.00
_cell.angle_gamma   90.00
#
_symmetry.space_group_name_H-M   'P 1'
#
loop_
_entity.id
_entity.type
_entity.pdbx_description
1 polymer ?
#
loop_
_entity_poly.entity_id
_entity_poly.type
_entity_poly.pdbx_seq_one_letter_code
_entity_poly.pdbx_strand_id
1 'polypeptide(L)'
;MEFIAAAEVAVIGFFQDLEIPAVSLFHSMVQNFQDVSFGISTDSEVLAHYNITRNTISLFRLVDNEKLDLESKDIEKIDASKLSRFIEINSLHLVTEYNPVKAIGLFNSVIQIHLLLMMNKASPEYEESLHRYQKAAKLFQGKILFILVDSGVKANGKVISFFKLKESQLPALAIYQTLDEAWDTLAIAEVSVEHVQNFCDGFLKGKRLRENHESEEKTPKAEL
;
A
#
# COMPACT_ATOMS: atom_id res chain seq x y z
N MET A 1 -9.80 -13.73 17.45
CA MET A 1 -8.63 -13.26 16.67
C MET A 1 -8.57 -13.85 15.25
N GLU A 2 -9.19 -15.01 14.98
CA GLU A 2 -9.18 -15.65 13.66
C GLU A 2 -9.72 -14.75 12.52
N PHE A 3 -10.76 -13.93 12.78
CA PHE A 3 -11.31 -13.01 11.77
C PHE A 3 -10.29 -11.99 11.23
N ILE A 4 -9.55 -11.32 12.13
CA ILE A 4 -8.55 -10.31 11.73
C ILE A 4 -7.39 -10.98 10.99
N ALA A 5 -6.94 -12.15 11.46
CA ALA A 5 -5.83 -12.88 10.84
C ALA A 5 -6.20 -13.48 9.47
N ALA A 6 -7.49 -13.65 9.17
CA ALA A 6 -7.97 -14.19 7.90
C ALA A 6 -8.11 -13.13 6.78
N ALA A 7 -7.95 -11.85 7.10
CA ALA A 7 -8.09 -10.75 6.15
C ALA A 7 -6.79 -9.94 6.04
N GLU A 8 -6.49 -9.42 4.85
CA GLU A 8 -5.38 -8.47 4.70
C GLU A 8 -5.69 -7.13 5.36
N VAL A 9 -6.96 -6.70 5.30
CA VAL A 9 -7.47 -5.51 5.98
C VAL A 9 -8.81 -5.86 6.62
N ALA A 10 -8.93 -5.56 7.91
CA ALA A 10 -10.16 -5.70 8.67
C ALA A 10 -10.47 -4.41 9.41
N VAL A 11 -11.72 -3.95 9.37
CA VAL A 11 -12.19 -2.81 10.14
C VAL A 11 -13.18 -3.30 11.19
N ILE A 12 -12.88 -3.04 12.46
CA ILE A 12 -13.70 -3.45 13.60
C ILE A 12 -14.30 -2.21 14.28
N GLY A 13 -15.63 -2.18 14.36
CA GLY A 13 -16.36 -1.28 15.23
C GLY A 13 -16.48 -1.87 16.63
N PHE A 14 -15.73 -1.33 17.58
CA PHE A 14 -15.84 -1.67 18.99
C PHE A 14 -16.85 -0.72 19.64
N PHE A 15 -18.07 -1.21 19.91
CA PHE A 15 -19.17 -0.40 20.43
C PHE A 15 -19.65 -0.95 21.77
N GLN A 16 -20.01 -0.07 22.69
CA GLN A 16 -20.66 -0.40 23.97
C GLN A 16 -22.18 -0.42 23.83
N ASP A 17 -22.72 0.34 22.87
CA ASP A 17 -24.13 0.42 22.52
C ASP A 17 -24.26 0.36 20.99
N LEU A 18 -25.18 -0.48 20.51
CA LEU A 18 -25.45 -0.67 19.08
C LEU A 18 -26.52 0.27 18.52
N GLU A 19 -27.27 0.95 19.38
CA GLU A 19 -28.37 1.85 19.00
C GLU A 19 -27.91 3.28 18.68
N ILE A 20 -26.59 3.51 18.59
CA ILE A 20 -26.01 4.82 18.28
C ILE A 20 -25.94 5.08 16.77
N PRO A 21 -26.03 6.34 16.30
CA PRO A 21 -25.96 6.68 14.89
C PRO A 21 -24.69 6.18 14.17
N ALA A 22 -23.57 6.12 14.90
CA ALA A 22 -22.29 5.66 14.36
C ALA A 22 -22.32 4.21 13.86
N VAL A 23 -23.15 3.35 14.44
CA VAL A 23 -23.28 1.93 14.03
C VAL A 23 -23.96 1.82 12.67
N SER A 24 -25.04 2.57 12.46
CA SER A 24 -25.71 2.65 11.17
C SER A 24 -24.78 3.20 10.09
N LEU A 25 -24.00 4.24 10.42
CA LEU A 25 -23.00 4.78 9.52
C LEU A 25 -21.91 3.75 9.19
N PHE A 26 -21.41 3.02 10.19
CA PHE A 26 -20.40 1.99 10.02
C PHE A 26 -20.89 0.88 9.06
N HIS A 27 -22.14 0.41 9.22
CA HIS A 27 -22.74 -0.55 8.30
C HIS A 27 -22.82 -0.02 6.87
N SER A 28 -23.09 1.27 6.66
CA SER A 28 -23.14 1.85 5.32
C SER A 28 -21.80 1.76 4.57
N MET A 29 -20.67 1.67 5.28
CA MET A 29 -19.34 1.58 4.67
C MET A 29 -19.08 0.25 3.98
N VAL A 30 -19.73 -0.83 4.41
CA VAL A 30 -19.52 -2.19 3.88
C VAL A 30 -19.75 -2.24 2.36
N GLN A 31 -20.70 -1.46 1.85
CA GLN A 31 -21.01 -1.41 0.42
C GLN A 31 -19.93 -0.72 -0.42
N ASN A 32 -19.13 0.15 0.21
CA ASN A 32 -18.12 0.96 -0.48
C ASN A 32 -16.74 0.29 -0.55
N PHE A 33 -16.49 -0.72 0.30
CA PHE A 33 -15.17 -1.35 0.45
C PHE A 33 -15.29 -2.87 0.39
N GLN A 34 -15.39 -3.42 -0.82
CA GLN A 34 -15.59 -4.85 -1.05
C GLN A 34 -14.36 -5.71 -0.71
N ASP A 35 -13.17 -5.10 -0.71
CA ASP A 35 -11.88 -5.70 -0.39
C ASP A 35 -11.51 -5.61 1.10
N VAL A 36 -12.40 -5.06 1.94
CA VAL A 36 -12.21 -4.89 3.38
C VAL A 36 -13.19 -5.75 4.16
N SER A 37 -12.69 -6.47 5.15
CA SER A 37 -13.55 -7.25 6.06
C SER A 37 -14.06 -6.39 7.20
N PHE A 38 -15.37 -6.33 7.42
CA PHE A 38 -15.97 -5.55 8.50
C PHE A 38 -16.48 -6.43 9.64
N GLY A 39 -16.24 -6.01 10.87
CA GLY A 39 -16.75 -6.66 12.07
C GLY A 39 -17.23 -5.66 13.10
N ILE A 40 -18.12 -6.10 13.99
CA ILE A 40 -18.52 -5.35 15.18
C ILE A 40 -18.30 -6.25 16.39
N SER A 41 -17.85 -5.65 17.49
CA SER A 41 -17.80 -6.34 18.78
C SER A 41 -18.26 -5.43 19.92
N THR A 42 -19.12 -6.00 20.77
CA THR A 42 -19.57 -5.46 22.06
C THR A 42 -19.08 -6.33 23.22
N ASP A 43 -18.33 -7.40 22.93
CA ASP A 43 -17.89 -8.39 23.90
C ASP A 43 -16.82 -7.80 24.82
N SER A 44 -17.04 -7.88 26.14
CA SER A 44 -16.16 -7.26 27.13
C SER A 44 -14.73 -7.83 27.13
N GLU A 45 -14.56 -9.12 26.82
CA GLU A 45 -13.23 -9.74 26.75
C GLU A 45 -12.48 -9.24 25.52
N VAL A 46 -13.18 -9.11 24.38
CA VAL A 46 -12.61 -8.55 23.15
C VAL A 46 -12.24 -7.07 23.33
N LEU A 47 -13.11 -6.28 23.96
CA LEU A 47 -12.83 -4.87 24.27
C LEU A 47 -11.61 -4.74 25.18
N ALA A 48 -11.53 -5.55 26.24
CA ALA A 48 -10.38 -5.56 27.14
C ALA A 48 -9.09 -5.96 26.43
N HIS A 49 -9.13 -6.98 25.55
CA HIS A 49 -7.97 -7.44 24.78
C HIS A 49 -7.34 -6.32 23.92
N TYR A 50 -8.18 -5.47 23.32
CA TYR A 50 -7.73 -4.34 22.51
C TYR A 50 -7.63 -3.01 23.27
N ASN A 51 -7.74 -3.04 24.60
CA ASN A 51 -7.71 -1.86 25.47
C ASN A 51 -8.77 -0.79 25.12
N ILE A 52 -9.96 -1.22 24.72
CA ILE A 52 -11.06 -0.33 24.31
C ILE A 52 -11.87 0.10 25.54
N THR A 53 -11.81 1.39 25.87
CA THR A 53 -12.54 1.99 27.01
C THR A 53 -13.75 2.82 26.60
N ARG A 54 -13.89 3.12 25.31
CA ARG A 54 -14.97 3.89 24.69
C ARG A 54 -15.24 3.37 23.28
N ASN A 55 -16.40 3.71 22.72
CA ASN A 55 -16.71 3.43 21.32
C ASN A 55 -15.53 3.83 20.42
N THR A 56 -15.02 2.88 19.63
CA THR A 56 -13.80 3.03 18.82
C THR A 56 -13.98 2.26 17.53
N ILE A 57 -13.50 2.82 16.42
CA ILE A 57 -13.39 2.10 15.15
C ILE A 57 -11.91 1.91 14.88
N SER A 58 -11.48 0.68 14.68
CA SER A 58 -10.08 0.34 14.42
C SER A 58 -9.94 -0.36 13.08
N LEU A 59 -8.88 -0.03 12.33
CA LEU A 59 -8.45 -0.75 11.15
C LEU A 59 -7.22 -1.58 11.50
N PHE A 60 -7.27 -2.86 11.14
CA PHE A 60 -6.18 -3.81 11.26
C PHE A 60 -5.70 -4.13 9.85
N ARG A 61 -4.39 -4.17 9.65
CA ARG A 61 -3.82 -4.55 8.36
C ARG A 61 -2.59 -5.45 8.53
N LEU A 62 -2.52 -6.46 7.67
CA LEU A 62 -1.55 -7.55 7.76
C LEU A 62 -0.17 -7.19 7.17
N VAL A 63 -0.13 -6.24 6.23
CA VAL A 63 1.08 -5.94 5.45
C VAL A 63 2.22 -5.42 6.31
N ASP A 64 1.89 -4.65 7.35
CA ASP A 64 2.81 -4.13 8.37
C ASP A 64 2.41 -4.50 9.81
N ASN A 65 1.39 -5.36 9.98
CA ASN A 65 0.85 -5.81 11.27
C ASN A 65 0.35 -4.68 12.19
N GLU A 66 -0.09 -3.56 11.61
CA GLU A 66 -0.55 -2.40 12.38
C GLU A 66 -2.04 -2.46 12.72
N LYS A 67 -2.37 -1.90 13.89
CA LYS A 67 -3.72 -1.53 14.31
C LYS A 67 -3.79 0.00 14.42
N LEU A 68 -4.67 0.59 13.64
CA LEU A 68 -4.90 2.03 13.59
C LEU A 68 -6.27 2.35 14.16
N ASP A 69 -6.34 3.20 15.16
CA ASP A 69 -7.60 3.70 15.69
C ASP A 69 -8.01 4.97 14.93
N LEU A 70 -9.29 5.06 14.60
CA LEU A 70 -9.86 6.24 14.00
C LEU A 70 -9.79 7.41 14.99
N GLU A 71 -9.01 8.43 14.66
CA GLU A 71 -8.84 9.62 15.49
C GLU A 71 -10.13 10.45 15.52
N SER A 72 -11.00 10.18 16.48
CA SER A 72 -12.16 11.00 16.80
C SER A 72 -12.36 11.09 18.31
N LYS A 73 -12.51 12.31 18.82
CA LYS A 73 -12.87 12.53 20.24
C LYS A 73 -14.30 12.07 20.54
N ASP A 74 -15.14 12.06 19.51
CA ASP A 74 -16.55 11.70 19.57
C ASP A 74 -16.85 10.83 18.34
N ILE A 75 -16.95 9.51 18.55
CA ILE A 75 -17.30 8.56 17.50
C ILE A 75 -18.79 8.67 17.15
N GLU A 76 -19.63 9.16 18.06
CA GLU A 76 -21.07 9.28 17.82
C GLU A 76 -21.40 10.37 16.81
N LYS A 77 -20.54 11.39 16.70
CA LYS A 77 -20.66 12.49 15.72
C LYS A 77 -19.81 12.32 14.49
N ILE A 78 -19.30 11.11 14.22
CA ILE A 78 -18.49 10.89 13.03
C ILE A 78 -19.37 10.99 11.77
N ASP A 79 -18.84 11.67 10.75
CA ASP A 79 -19.48 11.72 9.44
C ASP A 79 -18.92 10.65 8.48
N ALA A 80 -19.72 10.35 7.45
CA ALA A 80 -19.41 9.34 6.45
C ALA A 80 -18.09 9.60 5.71
N SER A 81 -17.78 10.86 5.42
CA SER A 81 -16.59 11.22 4.65
C SER A 81 -15.32 10.99 5.45
N LYS A 82 -15.34 11.27 6.76
CA LYS A 82 -14.21 11.03 7.66
C LYS A 82 -13.94 9.54 7.82
N LEU A 83 -14.97 8.73 8.04
CA LEU A 83 -14.82 7.28 8.17
C LEU A 83 -14.35 6.66 6.84
N SER A 84 -14.98 7.03 5.73
CA SER A 84 -14.60 6.54 4.39
C SER A 84 -13.14 6.89 4.07
N ARG A 85 -12.74 8.14 4.29
CA ARG A 85 -11.34 8.58 4.08
C ARG A 85 -10.36 7.84 4.97
N PHE A 86 -10.69 7.58 6.23
CA PHE A 86 -9.85 6.80 7.12
C PHE A 86 -9.63 5.38 6.60
N ILE A 87 -10.69 4.71 6.15
CA ILE A 87 -10.59 3.37 5.56
C ILE A 87 -9.76 3.44 4.27
N GLU A 88 -10.09 4.34 3.35
CA GLU A 88 -9.41 4.47 2.06
C GLU A 88 -7.90 4.72 2.22
N ILE A 89 -7.50 5.63 3.10
CA ILE A 89 -6.08 5.94 3.35
C ILE A 89 -5.35 4.70 3.87
N ASN A 90 -5.96 3.95 4.79
CA ASN A 90 -5.25 2.96 5.59
C ASN A 90 -5.42 1.51 5.11
N SER A 91 -6.32 1.24 4.16
CA SER A 91 -6.50 -0.07 3.50
C SER A 91 -5.33 -0.40 2.57
N LEU A 92 -4.21 -0.78 3.19
CA LEU A 92 -3.03 -1.29 2.52
C LEU A 92 -3.07 -2.82 2.51
N HIS A 93 -2.93 -3.37 1.31
CA HIS A 93 -2.97 -4.78 1.00
C HIS A 93 -1.56 -5.28 0.69
N LEU A 94 -1.41 -6.60 0.55
CA LEU A 94 -0.16 -7.23 0.15
C LEU A 94 0.37 -6.64 -1.16
N VAL A 95 -0.52 -6.39 -2.12
CA VAL A 95 -0.26 -5.51 -3.28
C VAL A 95 -1.31 -4.40 -3.28
N THR A 96 -0.88 -3.17 -3.04
CA THR A 96 -1.77 -2.01 -2.95
C THR A 96 -1.79 -1.25 -4.28
N GLU A 97 -2.96 -1.08 -4.89
CA GLU A 97 -3.10 -0.19 -6.05
C GLU A 97 -2.89 1.26 -5.62
N TYR A 98 -2.01 1.95 -6.33
CA TYR A 98 -1.69 3.34 -6.09
C TYR A 98 -2.88 4.23 -6.46
N ASN A 99 -3.23 5.10 -5.54
CA ASN A 99 -3.95 6.33 -5.83
C ASN A 99 -3.44 7.43 -4.89
N PRO A 100 -3.71 8.72 -5.18
CA PRO A 100 -3.23 9.82 -4.35
C PRO A 100 -3.68 9.79 -2.89
N VAL A 101 -4.82 9.15 -2.58
CA VAL A 101 -5.33 9.04 -1.20
C VAL A 101 -4.58 7.95 -0.43
N LYS A 102 -4.43 6.75 -1.01
CA LYS A 102 -3.65 5.64 -0.45
C LYS A 102 -2.16 5.96 -0.30
N ALA A 103 -1.63 6.88 -1.12
CA ALA A 103 -0.26 7.39 -0.95
C ALA A 103 -0.02 7.89 0.48
N ILE A 104 -1.00 8.57 1.10
CA ILE A 104 -0.89 9.05 2.48
C ILE A 104 -0.64 7.87 3.44
N GLY A 105 -1.39 6.77 3.29
CA GLY A 105 -1.24 5.60 4.14
C GLY A 105 0.07 4.85 3.90
N LEU A 106 0.51 4.75 2.64
CA LEU A 106 1.80 4.16 2.28
C LEU A 106 2.95 4.90 2.98
N PHE A 107 2.98 6.23 2.90
CA PHE A 107 4.00 7.05 3.57
C PHE A 107 3.90 7.06 5.10
N ASN A 108 2.71 6.79 5.66
CA ASN A 108 2.51 6.67 7.10
C ASN A 108 2.81 5.26 7.65
N SER A 109 3.11 4.28 6.79
CA SER A 109 3.48 2.94 7.24
C SER A 109 4.83 2.94 7.95
N VAL A 110 4.99 2.03 8.90
CA VAL A 110 6.29 1.74 9.54
C VAL A 110 7.28 1.10 8.55
N ILE A 111 6.80 0.51 7.45
CA ILE A 111 7.62 -0.06 6.39
C ILE A 111 8.02 1.06 5.42
N GLN A 112 9.31 1.40 5.41
CA GLN A 112 9.84 2.57 4.70
C GLN A 112 10.31 2.29 3.27
N ILE A 113 10.19 1.04 2.80
CA ILE A 113 10.65 0.64 1.47
C ILE A 113 9.44 0.25 0.63
N HIS A 114 9.30 0.88 -0.52
CA HIS A 114 8.21 0.72 -1.46
C HIS A 114 8.74 0.11 -2.76
N LEU A 115 8.16 -0.98 -3.22
CA LEU A 115 8.36 -1.49 -4.57
C LEU A 115 7.10 -1.19 -5.40
N LEU A 116 7.28 -0.52 -6.52
CA LEU A 116 6.22 -0.15 -7.45
C LEU A 116 6.37 -0.96 -8.73
N LEU A 117 5.31 -1.66 -9.12
CA LEU A 117 5.14 -2.20 -10.47
C LEU A 117 4.32 -1.20 -11.28
N MET A 118 4.93 -0.62 -12.31
CA MET A 118 4.27 0.29 -13.22
C MET A 118 3.92 -0.46 -14.49
N MET A 119 2.63 -0.63 -14.75
CA MET A 119 2.15 -1.33 -15.94
C MET A 119 0.73 -0.90 -16.31
N ASN A 120 0.36 -1.15 -17.56
CA ASN A 120 -1.00 -0.88 -18.02
C ASN A 120 -1.92 -2.06 -17.63
N LYS A 121 -2.95 -1.81 -16.83
CA LYS A 121 -3.92 -2.85 -16.43
C LYS A 121 -4.69 -3.45 -17.61
N ALA A 122 -4.76 -2.74 -18.74
CA ALA A 122 -5.39 -3.23 -19.96
C ALA A 122 -4.46 -4.11 -20.83
N SER A 123 -3.19 -4.32 -20.45
CA SER A 123 -2.31 -5.25 -21.17
C SER A 123 -2.75 -6.71 -20.96
N PRO A 124 -2.61 -7.57 -21.98
CA PRO A 124 -3.01 -8.97 -21.86
C PRO A 124 -2.17 -9.76 -20.83
N GLU A 125 -0.96 -9.30 -20.51
CA GLU A 125 -0.05 -9.91 -19.53
C GLU A 125 -0.36 -9.48 -18.08
N TYR A 126 -1.33 -8.58 -17.86
CA TYR A 126 -1.60 -7.98 -16.55
C TYR A 126 -1.89 -9.00 -15.45
N GLU A 127 -2.85 -9.89 -15.68
CA GLU A 127 -3.29 -10.86 -14.66
C GLU A 127 -2.14 -11.80 -14.24
N GLU A 128 -1.38 -12.30 -15.20
CA GLU A 128 -0.23 -13.17 -14.90
C GLU A 128 0.90 -12.41 -14.20
N SER A 129 1.16 -11.17 -14.64
CA SER A 129 2.16 -10.30 -14.03
C SER A 129 1.80 -9.98 -12.58
N LEU A 130 0.54 -9.63 -12.31
CA LEU A 130 0.04 -9.35 -10.97
C LEU A 130 0.15 -10.58 -10.07
N HIS A 131 -0.21 -11.77 -10.56
CA HIS A 131 -0.08 -13.01 -9.79
C HIS A 131 1.37 -13.31 -9.40
N ARG A 132 2.30 -13.16 -10.35
CA ARG A 132 3.74 -13.32 -10.07
C ARG A 132 4.24 -12.25 -9.10
N TYR A 133 3.78 -11.02 -9.24
CA TYR A 133 4.11 -9.91 -8.34
C TYR A 133 3.61 -10.15 -6.90
N GLN A 134 2.37 -10.63 -6.74
CA GLN A 134 1.80 -11.02 -5.45
C GLN A 134 2.58 -12.17 -4.80
N LYS A 135 3.04 -13.16 -5.57
CA LYS A 135 3.93 -14.22 -5.05
C LYS A 135 5.24 -13.64 -4.51
N ALA A 136 5.85 -12.71 -5.23
CA ALA A 136 7.06 -12.04 -4.76
C ALA A 136 6.80 -11.20 -3.51
N ALA A 137 5.67 -10.49 -3.42
CA ALA A 137 5.29 -9.69 -2.26
C ALA A 137 5.33 -10.47 -0.95
N LYS A 138 4.87 -11.74 -0.96
CA LYS A 138 4.89 -12.61 0.22
C LYS A 138 6.29 -12.86 0.79
N LEU A 139 7.34 -12.79 -0.04
CA LEU A 139 8.73 -12.97 0.40
C LEU A 139 9.25 -11.78 1.21
N PHE A 140 8.63 -10.61 1.05
CA PHE A 140 9.06 -9.34 1.63
C PHE A 140 8.02 -8.71 2.58
N GLN A 141 7.01 -9.47 2.99
CA GLN A 141 6.02 -9.01 3.96
C GLN A 141 6.71 -8.50 5.24
N GLY A 142 6.26 -7.36 5.75
CA GLY A 142 6.90 -6.69 6.90
C GLY A 142 8.19 -5.94 6.57
N LYS A 143 8.68 -5.98 5.32
CA LYS A 143 9.95 -5.35 4.90
C LYS A 143 9.83 -4.39 3.74
N ILE A 144 9.00 -4.71 2.75
CA ILE A 144 8.77 -3.89 1.56
C ILE A 144 7.27 -3.87 1.27
N LEU A 145 6.70 -2.68 1.05
CA LEU A 145 5.34 -2.51 0.56
C LEU A 145 5.32 -2.67 -0.96
N PHE A 146 4.43 -3.51 -1.46
CA PHE A 146 4.28 -3.72 -2.91
C PHE A 146 3.10 -2.89 -3.40
N ILE A 147 3.37 -2.07 -4.41
CA ILE A 147 2.43 -1.11 -4.98
C ILE A 147 2.28 -1.37 -6.48
N LEU A 148 1.04 -1.31 -6.97
CA LEU A 148 0.73 -1.33 -8.40
C LEU A 148 0.38 0.08 -8.85
N VAL A 149 1.04 0.58 -9.89
CA VAL A 149 0.73 1.86 -10.52
C VAL A 149 0.19 1.60 -11.92
N ASP A 150 -1.11 1.80 -12.12
CA ASP A 150 -1.72 1.68 -13.43
C ASP A 150 -1.28 2.83 -14.34
N SER A 151 -0.53 2.51 -15.39
CA SER A 151 -0.09 3.50 -16.38
C SER A 151 -1.20 3.95 -17.32
N GLY A 152 -2.32 3.23 -17.38
CA GLY A 152 -3.52 3.64 -18.11
C GLY A 152 -4.23 4.85 -17.46
N VAL A 153 -4.00 5.09 -16.16
CA VAL A 153 -4.57 6.23 -15.44
C VAL A 153 -3.67 7.46 -15.62
N LYS A 154 -4.14 8.45 -16.39
CA LYS A 154 -3.38 9.69 -16.70
C LYS A 154 -2.83 10.41 -15.45
N ALA A 155 -3.55 10.39 -14.33
CA ALA A 155 -3.11 11.01 -13.08
C ALA A 155 -1.82 10.37 -12.51
N ASN A 156 -1.55 9.11 -12.83
CA ASN A 156 -0.36 8.37 -12.38
C ASN A 156 0.91 8.74 -13.15
N GLY A 157 0.80 9.48 -14.26
CA GLY A 157 1.95 9.90 -15.07
C GLY A 157 3.00 10.70 -14.27
N LYS A 158 2.58 11.44 -13.23
CA LYS A 158 3.50 12.15 -12.33
C LYS A 158 4.40 11.19 -11.55
N VAL A 159 3.86 10.06 -11.08
CA VAL A 159 4.63 9.03 -10.36
C VAL A 159 5.61 8.36 -11.31
N ILE A 160 5.16 7.97 -12.51
CA ILE A 160 6.04 7.34 -13.51
C ILE A 160 7.21 8.27 -13.88
N SER A 161 6.91 9.57 -14.06
CA SER A 161 7.92 10.59 -14.40
C SER A 161 8.90 10.88 -13.25
N PHE A 162 8.46 10.77 -11.99
CA PHE A 162 9.35 10.91 -10.83
C PHE A 162 10.51 9.92 -10.91
N PHE A 163 10.19 8.67 -11.25
CA PHE A 163 11.16 7.59 -11.46
C PHE A 163 11.88 7.63 -12.81
N LYS A 164 11.74 8.72 -13.58
CA LYS A 164 12.39 8.93 -14.89
C LYS A 164 12.08 7.84 -15.92
N LEU A 165 10.96 7.13 -15.75
CA LEU A 165 10.48 6.14 -16.69
C LEU A 165 9.60 6.79 -17.76
N LYS A 166 9.65 6.25 -18.97
CA LYS A 166 8.75 6.58 -20.09
C LYS A 166 7.75 5.45 -20.29
N GLU A 167 6.60 5.75 -20.90
CA GLU A 167 5.60 4.72 -21.24
C GLU A 167 6.18 3.58 -22.08
N SER A 168 7.11 3.89 -22.99
CA SER A 168 7.80 2.89 -23.84
C SER A 168 8.73 1.95 -23.08
N GLN A 169 9.00 2.21 -21.80
CA GLN A 169 9.83 1.37 -20.92
C GLN A 169 8.99 0.52 -19.96
N LEU A 170 7.65 0.61 -20.04
CA LEU A 170 6.76 -0.18 -19.21
C LEU A 170 6.49 -1.55 -19.86
N PRO A 171 6.34 -2.63 -19.06
CA PRO A 171 6.31 -2.63 -17.60
C PRO A 171 7.68 -2.39 -16.95
N ALA A 172 7.68 -1.78 -15.77
CA ALA A 172 8.90 -1.49 -15.03
C ALA A 172 8.69 -1.62 -13.52
N LEU A 173 9.77 -1.95 -12.82
CA LEU A 173 9.86 -1.88 -11.36
C LEU A 173 10.55 -0.58 -10.97
N ALA A 174 10.09 0.02 -9.88
CA ALA A 174 10.80 1.08 -9.18
C ALA A 174 10.81 0.76 -7.68
N ILE A 175 11.97 0.86 -7.04
CA ILE A 175 12.09 0.71 -5.59
C ILE A 175 12.45 2.05 -4.99
N TYR A 176 11.80 2.42 -3.89
CA TYR A 176 11.91 3.71 -3.23
C TYR A 176 12.02 3.53 -1.72
N GLN A 177 13.00 4.20 -1.11
CA GLN A 177 13.18 4.27 0.33
C GLN A 177 12.76 5.67 0.81
N THR A 178 11.79 5.73 1.74
CA THR A 178 11.17 6.98 2.16
C THR A 178 12.08 7.88 3.00
N LEU A 179 13.03 7.30 3.75
CA LEU A 179 13.85 8.01 4.72
C LEU A 179 14.90 8.93 4.08
N ASP A 180 15.58 8.45 3.05
CA ASP A 180 16.67 9.14 2.34
C ASP A 180 16.28 9.51 0.90
N GLU A 181 15.02 9.27 0.54
CA GLU A 181 14.48 9.44 -0.82
C GLU A 181 15.27 8.69 -1.90
N ALA A 182 16.00 7.64 -1.52
CA ALA A 182 16.78 6.85 -2.46
C ALA A 182 15.86 5.95 -3.29
N TRP A 183 16.18 5.81 -4.57
CA TRP A 183 15.40 4.96 -5.45
C TRP A 183 16.20 4.39 -6.60
N ASP A 184 15.68 3.31 -7.17
CA ASP A 184 16.23 2.65 -8.34
C ASP A 184 15.10 2.13 -9.25
N THR A 185 15.41 1.84 -10.50
CA THR A 185 14.43 1.38 -11.50
C THR A 185 14.97 0.26 -12.36
N LEU A 186 14.09 -0.65 -12.75
CA LEU A 186 14.39 -1.74 -13.66
C LEU A 186 13.25 -1.89 -14.67
N ALA A 187 13.52 -1.55 -15.94
CA ALA A 187 12.62 -1.92 -17.02
C ALA A 187 12.64 -3.43 -17.21
N ILE A 188 11.48 -4.05 -17.37
CA ILE A 188 11.34 -5.50 -17.47
C ILE A 188 10.49 -5.85 -18.68
N ALA A 189 10.86 -6.93 -19.38
CA ALA A 189 10.00 -7.46 -20.44
C ALA A 189 8.81 -8.23 -19.85
N GLU A 190 9.02 -8.92 -18.74
CA GLU A 190 8.01 -9.66 -18.01
C GLU A 190 8.27 -9.61 -16.50
N VAL A 191 7.21 -9.70 -15.70
CA VAL A 191 7.34 -9.88 -14.26
C VAL A 191 7.69 -11.34 -13.97
N SER A 192 8.77 -11.58 -13.23
CA SER A 192 9.09 -12.89 -12.66
C SER A 192 9.40 -12.73 -11.17
N VAL A 193 9.11 -13.77 -10.38
CA VAL A 193 9.37 -13.75 -8.93
C VAL A 193 10.86 -13.56 -8.66
N GLU A 194 11.70 -14.26 -9.42
CA GLU A 194 13.16 -14.18 -9.31
C GLU A 194 13.70 -12.78 -9.64
N HIS A 195 13.23 -12.15 -10.72
CA HIS A 195 13.69 -10.80 -11.09
C HIS A 195 13.29 -9.77 -10.03
N VAL A 196 12.05 -9.85 -9.53
CA VAL A 196 11.58 -8.97 -8.45
C VAL A 196 12.44 -9.18 -7.19
N GLN A 197 12.65 -10.43 -6.79
CA GLN A 197 13.45 -10.75 -5.62
C GLN A 197 14.90 -10.25 -5.75
N ASN A 198 15.54 -10.51 -6.88
CA ASN A 198 16.91 -10.07 -7.14
C ASN A 198 17.05 -8.55 -7.12
N PHE A 199 16.06 -7.83 -7.66
CA PHE A 199 16.03 -6.37 -7.65
C PHE A 199 15.91 -5.82 -6.22
N CYS A 200 14.96 -6.33 -5.44
CA CYS A 200 14.80 -5.97 -4.03
C CYS A 200 16.06 -6.27 -3.20
N ASP A 201 16.59 -7.49 -3.31
CA ASP A 201 17.78 -7.92 -2.57
C ASP A 201 19.02 -7.10 -2.95
N GLY A 202 19.13 -6.70 -4.22
CA GLY A 202 20.18 -5.81 -4.70
C GLY A 202 20.12 -4.46 -3.99
N PHE A 203 18.95 -3.82 -4.00
CA PHE A 203 18.73 -2.52 -3.35
C PHE A 203 18.99 -2.59 -1.84
N LEU A 204 18.47 -3.60 -1.15
CA LEU A 204 18.68 -3.80 0.29
C LEU A 204 20.15 -4.02 0.68
N LYS A 205 20.97 -4.55 -0.24
CA LYS A 205 22.42 -4.73 -0.06
C LYS A 205 23.22 -3.47 -0.44
N GLY A 206 22.56 -2.36 -0.78
CA GLY A 206 23.20 -1.12 -1.23
C GLY A 206 23.74 -1.18 -2.66
N LYS A 207 23.39 -2.21 -3.45
CA LYS A 207 23.74 -2.26 -4.88
C LYS A 207 22.72 -1.44 -5.66
N ARG A 208 23.06 -0.19 -5.97
CA ARG A 208 22.24 0.72 -6.78
C ARG A 208 22.66 0.62 -8.25
N LEU A 209 21.72 0.35 -9.15
CA LEU A 209 21.98 0.36 -10.60
C LEU A 209 22.28 1.79 -11.10
N ARG A 210 21.70 2.81 -10.46
CA ARG A 210 21.91 4.22 -10.80
C ARG A 210 23.33 4.73 -10.60
N GLU A 211 24.05 4.25 -9.57
CA GLU A 211 25.45 4.64 -9.37
C GLU A 211 26.34 4.17 -10.54
N ASN A 212 25.94 3.10 -11.24
CA ASN A 212 26.65 2.62 -12.43
C ASN A 212 26.35 3.44 -13.70
N HIS A 213 25.18 4.09 -13.77
CA HIS A 213 24.80 4.91 -14.93
C HIS A 213 25.37 6.33 -14.91
N GLU A 214 25.61 6.92 -13.73
CA GLU A 214 26.28 8.23 -13.64
C GLU A 214 27.79 8.16 -13.98
N SER A 215 28.40 6.98 -13.96
CA SER A 215 29.79 6.78 -14.37
C SER A 215 30.01 6.67 -15.88
N GLU A 216 28.99 6.41 -16.69
CA GLU A 216 29.14 6.17 -18.14
C GLU A 216 28.87 7.42 -19.02
N GLU A 217 28.38 8.52 -18.46
CA GLU A 217 28.10 9.77 -19.20
C GLU A 217 29.23 10.83 -19.10
N LYS A 218 30.47 10.42 -18.84
CA LYS A 218 31.65 11.30 -19.02
C LYS A 218 32.25 11.14 -20.40
N THR A 219 31.62 11.73 -21.42
CA THR A 219 32.32 12.11 -22.66
C THR A 219 32.90 13.53 -22.55
N PRO A 220 34.05 13.80 -23.20
CA PRO A 220 34.97 14.85 -22.79
C PRO A 220 34.49 16.24 -23.21
N LYS A 221 34.77 17.24 -22.36
CA LYS A 221 34.82 18.64 -22.79
C LYS A 221 35.84 18.78 -23.92
N ALA A 222 35.38 19.05 -25.13
CA ALA A 222 36.19 19.69 -26.14
C ALA A 222 36.12 21.21 -25.89
N GLU A 223 37.29 21.79 -25.60
CA GLU A 223 37.51 23.23 -25.52
C GLU A 223 37.57 23.82 -26.94
N LEU A 224 36.96 25.01 -27.08
CA LEU A 224 37.10 26.04 -28.13
C LEU A 224 36.79 25.68 -29.60
#